data_AF-A0A9X4NSV8-F1
#
_entry.id   AF-A0A9X4NSV8-F1
#
_cell.length_a   1.000
_cell.length_b   1.000
_cell.length_c   1.000
_cell.angle_alpha   90.00
_cell.angle_beta   90.00
_cell.angle_gamma   90.00
#
_symmetry.space_group_name_H-M   'P 1'
#
loop_
_entity.id
_entity.type
_entity.pdbx_description
1 polymer ?
#
loop_
_entity_poly.entity_id
_entity_poly.type
_entity_poly.pdbx_seq_one_letter_code
_entity_poly.pdbx_strand_id
1 'polypeptide(L)'
;MASKEESAKAKEFNQPSPGNAGVYIYRNSFTGKALKKDIWVDGKCVGESAPDVFFYTEVEGGKTHKIDTESEFSPNTLELMFVSGKNYFIRQFIKMGMFVGGAGVVQVSEKQGMSDVVELDMAKLGNCSATR
;
A
#
# COMPACT_ATOMS: atom_id res chain seq x y z
N MET A 1 -6.50 -9.43 -9.36
CA MET A 1 -7.12 -9.56 -8.03
C MET A 1 -6.77 -10.89 -7.42
N ALA A 2 -6.60 -10.93 -6.10
CA ALA A 2 -6.47 -12.17 -5.33
C ALA A 2 -7.83 -12.89 -5.27
N SER A 3 -7.85 -14.13 -4.80
CA SER A 3 -9.11 -14.83 -4.56
C SER A 3 -9.92 -14.17 -3.43
N LYS A 4 -11.23 -14.45 -3.40
CA LYS A 4 -12.10 -13.96 -2.32
C LYS A 4 -11.67 -14.49 -0.95
N GLU A 5 -11.18 -15.72 -0.89
CA GLU A 5 -10.67 -16.35 0.32
C GLU A 5 -9.39 -15.67 0.84
N GLU A 6 -8.43 -15.40 -0.04
CA GLU A 6 -7.22 -14.63 0.31
C GLU A 6 -7.57 -13.22 0.81
N SER A 7 -8.49 -12.54 0.11
CA SER A 7 -8.96 -11.20 0.49
C SER A 7 -9.65 -11.22 1.86
N ALA A 8 -10.54 -12.18 2.10
CA ALA A 8 -11.23 -12.32 3.40
C ALA A 8 -10.24 -12.60 4.54
N LYS A 9 -9.30 -13.53 4.33
CA LYS A 9 -8.27 -13.87 5.32
C LYS A 9 -7.37 -12.67 5.64
N ALA A 10 -6.98 -11.88 4.63
CA ALA A 10 -6.19 -10.67 4.85
C ALA A 10 -6.96 -9.60 5.65
N LYS A 11 -8.29 -9.53 5.51
CA LYS A 11 -9.18 -8.62 6.25
C LYS A 11 -9.50 -9.06 7.68
N GLU A 12 -9.07 -10.25 8.10
CA GLU A 12 -9.08 -10.63 9.52
C GLU A 12 -8.01 -9.89 10.33
N PHE A 13 -7.04 -9.24 9.65
CA PHE A 13 -5.94 -8.48 10.24
C PHE A 13 -5.17 -9.28 11.30
N ASN A 14 -5.02 -10.59 11.08
CA ASN A 14 -4.22 -11.46 11.92
C ASN A 14 -2.79 -10.92 12.04
N GLN A 15 -2.12 -11.30 13.13
CA GLN A 15 -0.72 -10.94 13.32
C GLN A 15 0.14 -11.50 12.18
N PRO A 16 1.15 -10.73 11.71
CA PRO A 16 2.07 -11.17 10.68
C PRO A 16 2.94 -12.34 11.18
N SER A 17 3.66 -12.96 10.26
CA SER A 17 4.59 -14.04 10.61
C SER A 17 5.59 -13.62 11.70
N PRO A 18 6.06 -14.54 12.57
CA PRO A 18 7.01 -14.20 13.62
C PRO A 18 8.25 -13.48 13.09
N GLY A 19 8.58 -12.34 13.70
CA GLY A 19 9.70 -11.50 13.27
C GLY A 19 9.35 -10.45 12.21
N ASN A 20 8.15 -10.48 11.63
CA ASN A 20 7.72 -9.55 10.59
C ASN A 20 6.69 -8.53 11.09
N ALA A 21 6.50 -7.47 10.31
CA ALA A 21 5.36 -6.57 10.38
C ALA A 21 4.50 -6.71 9.12
N GLY A 22 3.19 -6.66 9.27
CA GLY A 22 2.25 -6.66 8.15
C GLY A 22 2.09 -5.26 7.59
N VAL A 23 2.06 -5.13 6.26
CA VAL A 23 1.96 -3.85 5.56
C VAL A 23 0.79 -3.93 4.58
N TYR A 24 -0.25 -3.17 4.90
CA TYR A 24 -1.40 -2.96 4.04
C TYR A 24 -1.20 -1.66 3.28
N ILE A 25 -1.13 -1.73 1.96
CA ILE A 25 -0.99 -0.55 1.10
C ILE A 25 -2.25 -0.44 0.25
N TYR A 26 -2.96 0.67 0.35
CA TYR A 26 -4.30 0.76 -0.24
C TYR A 26 -4.60 2.12 -0.85
N ARG A 27 -5.56 2.12 -1.78
CA ARG A 27 -6.10 3.35 -2.37
C ARG A 27 -7.61 3.29 -2.40
N ASN A 28 -8.24 4.16 -1.62
CA ASN A 28 -9.70 4.34 -1.54
C ASN A 28 -10.15 5.73 -2.01
N SER A 29 -9.36 6.38 -2.88
CA SER A 29 -9.64 7.73 -3.35
C SER A 29 -10.51 7.72 -4.60
N PHE A 30 -11.59 8.51 -4.62
CA PHE A 30 -12.40 8.72 -5.83
C PHE A 30 -11.66 9.48 -6.94
N THR A 31 -10.62 10.25 -6.59
CA THR A 31 -9.88 11.06 -7.54
C THR A 31 -8.88 10.23 -8.35
N GLY A 32 -8.74 10.56 -9.65
CA GLY A 32 -7.77 9.92 -10.54
C GLY A 32 -8.10 8.47 -10.90
N LYS A 33 -9.38 8.08 -11.04
CA LYS A 33 -9.78 6.68 -11.28
C LYS A 33 -9.16 6.01 -12.50
N ALA A 34 -8.84 6.79 -13.53
CA ALA A 34 -8.15 6.29 -14.72
C ALA A 34 -6.63 6.08 -14.50
N LEU A 35 -6.08 6.62 -13.41
CA LEU A 35 -4.66 6.53 -13.11
C LEU A 35 -4.38 5.25 -12.34
N LYS A 36 -3.34 4.58 -12.79
CA LYS A 36 -2.65 3.55 -12.04
C LYS A 36 -1.32 4.08 -11.54
N LYS A 37 -0.83 3.53 -10.42
CA LYS A 37 0.41 3.98 -9.79
C LYS A 37 1.17 2.81 -9.19
N ASP A 38 2.40 2.64 -9.62
CA ASP A 38 3.27 1.60 -9.08
C ASP A 38 3.62 1.87 -7.63
N ILE A 39 3.75 0.80 -6.86
CA ILE A 39 4.09 0.80 -5.44
C ILE A 39 5.28 -0.12 -5.23
N TRP A 40 6.24 0.34 -4.43
CA TRP A 40 7.40 -0.46 -4.02
C TRP A 40 7.58 -0.42 -2.50
N VAL A 41 8.15 -1.51 -1.99
CA VAL A 41 8.62 -1.64 -0.61
C VAL A 41 10.09 -2.04 -0.68
N ASP A 42 10.97 -1.19 -0.14
CA ASP A 42 12.43 -1.29 -0.24
C ASP A 42 12.94 -1.51 -1.67
N GLY A 43 12.34 -0.79 -2.63
CA GLY A 43 12.67 -0.93 -4.06
C GLY A 43 12.14 -2.22 -4.70
N LYS A 44 11.55 -3.15 -3.94
CA LYS A 44 10.87 -4.32 -4.50
C LYS A 44 9.46 -3.93 -4.92
N CYS A 45 9.09 -4.27 -6.15
CA CYS A 45 7.75 -3.99 -6.64
C CYS A 45 6.70 -4.78 -5.84
N VAL A 46 5.68 -4.07 -5.38
CA VAL A 46 4.45 -4.64 -4.83
C VAL A 46 3.41 -4.78 -5.93
N GLY A 47 3.28 -3.78 -6.79
CA GLY A 47 2.46 -3.83 -7.98
C GLY A 47 1.90 -2.47 -8.37
N GLU A 48 1.14 -2.50 -9.47
CA GLU A 48 0.46 -1.35 -10.02
C GLU A 48 -0.91 -1.15 -9.33
N SER A 49 -1.04 -0.09 -8.53
CA SER A 49 -2.27 0.22 -7.78
C SER A 49 -3.36 0.80 -8.68
N ALA A 50 -4.59 0.37 -8.44
CA ALA A 50 -5.82 0.89 -9.04
C ALA A 50 -6.71 1.56 -7.96
N PRO A 51 -7.83 2.19 -8.32
CA PRO A 51 -8.83 2.61 -7.34
C PRO A 51 -9.45 1.41 -6.63
N ASP A 52 -9.78 1.62 -5.36
CA ASP A 52 -10.60 0.74 -4.53
C ASP A 52 -9.98 -0.66 -4.28
N VAL A 53 -8.64 -0.73 -4.29
CA VAL A 53 -7.89 -1.95 -4.01
C VAL A 53 -6.86 -1.78 -2.90
N PHE A 54 -6.46 -2.90 -2.31
CA PHE A 54 -5.33 -2.96 -1.38
C PHE A 54 -4.37 -4.11 -1.73
N PHE A 55 -3.13 -3.95 -1.31
CA PHE A 55 -2.10 -4.99 -1.28
C PHE A 55 -1.78 -5.34 0.17
N TYR A 56 -1.43 -6.59 0.43
CA TYR A 56 -0.86 -7.03 1.70
C TYR A 56 0.49 -7.69 1.44
N THR A 57 1.49 -7.29 2.21
CA THR A 57 2.82 -7.88 2.23
C THR A 57 3.39 -7.82 3.64
N GLU A 58 4.49 -8.53 3.87
CA GLU A 58 5.20 -8.51 5.15
C GLU A 58 6.62 -8.00 4.95
N VAL A 59 7.10 -7.22 5.92
CA VAL A 59 8.49 -6.74 5.99
C VAL A 59 9.11 -7.15 7.31
N GLU A 60 10.43 -7.08 7.39
CA GLU A 60 11.14 -7.44 8.62
C GLU A 60 10.79 -6.46 9.75
N GLY A 61 10.48 -6.99 10.93
CA GLY A 61 10.27 -6.17 12.12
C GLY A 61 11.58 -5.63 12.69
N GLY A 62 11.50 -4.51 13.39
CA GLY A 62 12.65 -3.86 14.03
C GLY A 62 13.55 -3.08 13.06
N LYS A 63 13.12 -2.87 11.80
CA LYS A 63 13.88 -2.14 10.78
C LYS A 63 13.06 -0.99 10.19
N THR A 64 13.78 0.02 9.71
CA THR A 64 13.20 1.08 8.88
C THR A 64 13.05 0.54 7.46
N HIS A 65 11.83 0.63 6.94
CA HIS A 65 11.51 0.26 5.57
C HIS A 65 11.01 1.48 4.81
N LYS A 66 11.22 1.45 3.50
CA LYS A 66 10.84 2.51 2.58
C LYS A 66 9.65 2.07 1.74
N ILE A 67 8.58 2.87 1.73
CA ILE A 67 7.39 2.66 0.92
C ILE A 67 7.31 3.79 -0.08
N ASP A 68 7.17 3.41 -1.33
CA ASP A 68 7.29 4.30 -2.46
C ASP A 68 6.08 4.19 -3.36
N THR A 69 5.69 5.31 -3.96
CA THR A 69 4.71 5.33 -5.05
C THR A 69 5.25 6.06 -6.26
N GLU A 70 4.82 5.64 -7.43
CA GLU A 70 5.11 6.34 -8.67
C GLU A 70 4.48 7.73 -8.60
N SER A 71 5.22 8.77 -8.96
CA SER A 71 4.71 10.13 -8.94
C SER A 71 5.60 11.03 -9.75
N GLU A 72 4.98 11.98 -10.44
CA GLU A 72 5.66 13.07 -11.13
C GLU A 72 6.03 14.22 -10.17
N PHE A 73 5.55 14.15 -8.92
CA PHE A 73 5.79 15.15 -7.88
C PHE A 73 6.32 14.50 -6.58
N SER A 74 7.30 15.14 -5.95
CA SER A 74 7.80 14.79 -4.62
C SER A 74 6.97 15.47 -3.50
N PRO A 75 6.93 14.92 -2.26
CA PRO A 75 7.45 13.62 -1.84
C PRO A 75 6.49 12.46 -2.14
N ASN A 76 7.03 11.33 -2.60
CA ASN A 76 6.31 10.10 -2.96
C ASN A 76 6.87 8.86 -2.22
N THR A 77 7.57 9.12 -1.13
CA THR A 77 8.26 8.14 -0.29
C THR A 77 7.86 8.35 1.15
N LEU A 78 7.66 7.25 1.86
CA LEU A 78 7.44 7.19 3.30
C LEU A 78 8.45 6.21 3.90
N GLU A 79 9.26 6.68 4.85
CA GLU A 79 10.18 5.86 5.62
C GLU A 79 9.71 5.80 7.07
N LEU A 80 9.57 4.59 7.61
CA LEU A 80 9.23 4.38 9.01
C LEU A 80 9.79 3.06 9.54
N MET A 81 9.96 2.99 10.85
CA MET A 81 10.33 1.75 11.54
C MET A 81 9.10 0.87 11.75
N PHE A 82 9.16 -0.35 11.25
CA PHE A 82 8.12 -1.35 11.41
C PHE A 82 8.42 -2.22 12.62
N VAL A 83 7.46 -2.36 13.54
CA VAL A 83 7.60 -3.18 14.74
C VAL A 83 7.06 -4.58 14.47
N SER A 84 7.84 -5.61 14.82
CA SER A 84 7.44 -7.01 14.68
C SER A 84 6.08 -7.27 15.37
N GLY A 85 5.24 -8.08 14.74
CA GLY A 85 3.92 -8.46 15.25
C GLY A 85 2.83 -7.41 15.10
N LYS A 86 3.11 -6.26 14.44
CA LYS A 86 2.12 -5.21 14.18
C LYS A 86 1.74 -5.13 12.71
N ASN A 87 0.52 -4.68 12.47
CA ASN A 87 0.01 -4.34 11.15
C ASN A 87 0.03 -2.81 10.95
N TYR A 88 0.52 -2.39 9.80
CA TYR A 88 0.65 -1.00 9.40
C TYR A 88 -0.18 -0.74 8.15
N PHE A 89 -0.77 0.44 8.09
CA PHE A 89 -1.71 0.82 7.03
C PHE A 89 -1.20 2.06 6.34
N ILE A 90 -0.87 1.92 5.07
CA ILE A 90 -0.29 2.95 4.24
C ILE A 90 -1.29 3.30 3.14
N ARG A 91 -1.81 4.52 3.19
CA ARG A 91 -2.75 5.03 2.20
C ARG A 91 -2.00 5.70 1.06
N GLN A 92 -2.18 5.21 -0.16
CA GLN A 92 -1.81 5.92 -1.37
C GLN A 92 -2.92 6.91 -1.74
N PHE A 93 -2.54 8.15 -2.06
CA PHE A 93 -3.46 9.19 -2.51
C PHE A 93 -2.93 9.86 -3.79
N ILE A 94 -3.85 10.29 -4.65
CA ILE A 94 -3.51 11.04 -5.86
C ILE A 94 -3.32 12.51 -5.53
N LYS A 95 -2.22 13.07 -6.03
CA LYS A 95 -1.96 14.52 -6.03
C LYS A 95 -2.42 15.08 -7.37
N MET A 96 -3.44 15.93 -7.34
CA MET A 96 -3.90 16.63 -8.54
C MET A 96 -2.89 17.71 -8.91
N GLY A 97 -2.21 17.53 -10.05
CA GLY A 97 -1.36 18.53 -10.68
C GLY A 97 -2.06 19.25 -11.83
N MET A 98 -1.39 20.24 -12.42
CA MET A 98 -1.94 21.06 -13.50
C MET A 98 -2.12 20.30 -14.83
N PHE A 99 -1.39 19.20 -15.05
CA PHE A 99 -1.42 18.43 -16.31
C PHE A 99 -1.36 16.90 -16.14
N VAL A 100 -0.88 16.42 -14.98
CA VAL A 100 -0.51 15.02 -14.75
C VAL A 100 -0.74 14.70 -13.28
N GLY A 101 -1.31 13.53 -13.00
CA GLY A 101 -1.64 13.13 -11.62
C GLY A 101 -0.44 12.46 -10.97
N GLY A 102 0.15 13.10 -9.95
CA GLY A 102 1.14 12.46 -9.09
C GLY A 102 0.47 11.62 -8.00
N ALA A 103 1.28 11.05 -7.12
CA ALA A 103 0.80 10.32 -5.95
C ALA A 103 1.70 10.53 -4.73
N GLY A 104 1.14 10.24 -3.56
CA GLY A 104 1.88 10.16 -2.31
C GLY A 104 1.40 8.97 -1.49
N VAL A 105 2.19 8.60 -0.50
CA VAL A 105 1.86 7.58 0.49
C VAL A 105 1.95 8.19 1.88
N VAL A 106 1.06 7.77 2.78
CA VAL A 106 1.03 8.23 4.16
C VAL A 106 0.60 7.09 5.08
N GLN A 107 1.23 6.98 6.24
CA GLN A 107 0.75 6.07 7.28
C GLN A 107 -0.53 6.63 7.89
N VAL A 108 -1.53 5.77 8.04
CA VAL A 108 -2.75 6.09 8.81
C VAL A 108 -2.78 5.29 10.12
N SER A 109 -3.66 5.67 11.03
CA SER A 109 -3.92 4.89 12.24
C SER A 109 -4.48 3.51 11.89
N GLU A 110 -4.19 2.51 12.72
CA GLU A 110 -4.72 1.15 12.60
C GLU A 110 -6.25 1.12 12.45
N LYS A 111 -6.96 1.87 13.29
CA LYS A 111 -8.43 1.96 13.23
C LYS A 111 -8.95 2.45 11.87
N GLN A 112 -8.35 3.52 11.34
CA GLN A 112 -8.74 4.05 10.02
C GLN A 112 -8.37 3.07 8.91
N GLY A 113 -7.15 2.53 8.94
CA GLY A 113 -6.65 1.63 7.91
C GLY A 113 -7.46 0.33 7.82
N MET A 114 -7.80 -0.27 8.97
CA MET A 114 -8.71 -1.41 9.02
C MET A 114 -10.05 -1.06 8.39
N SER A 115 -10.70 0.02 8.85
CA SER A 115 -11.99 0.46 8.33
C SER A 115 -11.98 0.72 6.82
N ASP A 116 -10.89 1.28 6.29
CA ASP A 116 -10.75 1.52 4.87
C ASP A 116 -10.58 0.20 4.11
N VAL A 117 -9.69 -0.69 4.56
CA VAL A 117 -9.34 -1.94 3.85
C VAL A 117 -10.50 -2.93 3.78
N VAL A 118 -11.41 -2.96 4.76
CA VAL A 118 -12.55 -3.90 4.73
C VAL A 118 -13.43 -3.68 3.50
N GLU A 119 -13.53 -2.44 3.02
CA GLU A 119 -14.35 -2.03 1.87
C GLU A 119 -13.67 -2.28 0.51
N LEU A 120 -12.40 -2.68 0.49
CA LEU A 120 -11.59 -2.77 -0.73
C LEU A 120 -11.34 -4.20 -1.17
N ASP A 121 -11.01 -4.41 -2.44
CA ASP A 121 -10.63 -5.73 -2.92
C ASP A 121 -9.10 -5.94 -2.89
N MET A 122 -8.67 -7.14 -2.51
CA MET A 122 -7.25 -7.48 -2.49
C MET A 122 -6.71 -7.66 -3.91
N ALA A 123 -5.69 -6.89 -4.27
CA ALA A 123 -4.91 -7.08 -5.47
C ALA A 123 -3.86 -8.19 -5.28
N LYS A 124 -3.48 -8.86 -6.37
CA LYS A 124 -2.32 -9.76 -6.35
C LYS A 124 -1.06 -8.91 -6.40
N LEU A 125 -0.03 -9.33 -5.66
CA LEU A 125 1.31 -8.80 -5.89
C LEU A 125 1.70 -9.04 -7.35
N GLY A 126 2.39 -8.07 -7.95
CA GLY A 126 2.60 -8.07 -9.39
C GLY A 126 3.82 -7.28 -9.81
N ASN A 127 3.84 -6.93 -11.10
CA ASN A 127 4.92 -6.16 -11.70
C ASN A 127 4.58 -4.67 -11.68
N CYS A 128 5.65 -3.87 -11.69
CA CYS A 128 5.59 -2.42 -11.81
C CYS A 128 6.07 -2.08 -13.21
N SER A 129 5.46 -1.05 -13.80
CA SER A 129 5.78 -0.58 -15.15
C SER A 129 6.95 0.42 -15.17
N ALA A 130 7.10 1.18 -14.10
CA ALA A 130 8.19 2.13 -13.90
C ALA A 130 9.42 1.45 -13.28
N THR A 131 10.59 2.02 -13.56
CA THR A 131 11.85 1.64 -12.91
C THR A 131 12.00 2.47 -11.63
N ARG A 132 12.47 1.85 -10.55
CA ARG A 132 12.70 2.50 -9.25
C ARG A 132 14.01 2.07 -8.62
#